data_AF-A0A349Z9C5-F1
#
_entry.id   AF-A0A349Z9C5-F1
#
_cell.length_a   1.000
_cell.length_b   1.000
_cell.length_c   1.000
_cell.angle_alpha   90.00
_cell.angle_beta   90.00
_cell.angle_gamma   90.00
#
_symmetry.space_group_name_H-M   'P 1'
#
loop_
_entity.id
_entity.type
_entity.pdbx_description
1 polymer ?
#
loop_
_entity_poly.entity_id
_entity_poly.type
_entity_poly.pdbx_seq_one_letter_code
_entity_poly.pdbx_strand_id
1 'polypeptide(L)'
;MSLVHMLDRKDTEEQLINNTLPSNWISDTLPIFAANLQQQINRALQMYMSTMQAERPEKIVVTGAGAVIPALVDTLQQDLGIEVEVFNPFTNIKISDKLNTEQVKQVAPLLAIAAGLASRGMSRWHM
;
A
#
# COMPACT_ATOMS: atom_id res chain seq x y z
N MET A 1 7.85 3.59 -13.62
CA MET A 1 6.72 4.52 -13.85
C MET A 1 7.02 5.55 -14.93
N SER A 2 8.08 6.38 -14.86
CA SER A 2 8.33 7.43 -15.88
C SER A 2 9.01 6.97 -17.18
N LEU A 3 9.72 5.84 -17.19
CA LEU A 3 10.60 5.48 -18.33
C LEU A 3 9.93 4.71 -19.47
N VAL A 4 8.76 4.09 -19.26
CA VAL A 4 8.15 3.18 -20.26
C VAL A 4 7.05 3.86 -21.09
N HIS A 5 6.41 4.92 -20.59
CA HIS A 5 5.25 5.55 -21.25
C HIS A 5 5.36 7.07 -21.47
N MET A 6 6.51 7.71 -21.19
CA MET A 6 6.69 9.18 -21.32
C MET A 6 5.60 10.02 -20.62
N LEU A 7 4.95 9.46 -19.60
CA LEU A 7 3.97 10.18 -18.78
C LEU A 7 4.71 11.03 -17.74
N ASP A 8 4.18 12.23 -17.48
CA ASP A 8 4.64 13.01 -16.34
C ASP A 8 4.37 12.23 -15.05
N ARG A 9 5.25 12.39 -14.07
CA ARG A 9 5.16 11.67 -12.80
C ARG A 9 3.84 11.97 -12.10
N LYS A 10 3.38 13.22 -12.14
CA LYS A 10 2.14 13.63 -11.48
C LYS A 10 0.91 12.98 -12.10
N ASP A 11 0.83 12.97 -13.43
CA ASP A 11 -0.29 12.37 -14.15
C ASP A 11 -0.41 10.87 -13.85
N THR A 12 0.73 10.19 -13.70
CA THR A 12 0.77 8.76 -13.34
C THR A 12 0.26 8.53 -11.92
N GLU A 13 0.64 9.38 -10.97
CA GLU A 13 0.20 9.30 -9.57
C GLU A 13 -1.32 9.54 -9.46
N GLU A 14 -1.87 10.49 -10.23
CA GLU A 14 -3.31 10.72 -10.29
C GLU A 14 -4.06 9.53 -10.92
N GLN A 15 -3.54 8.96 -12.00
CA GLN A 15 -4.15 7.78 -12.64
C GLN A 15 -4.12 6.54 -11.74
N LEU A 16 -3.04 6.35 -10.97
CA LEU A 16 -2.93 5.32 -9.94
C LEU A 16 -4.04 5.49 -8.91
N ILE A 17 -4.15 6.69 -8.33
CA ILE A 17 -5.13 6.98 -7.27
C ILE A 17 -6.54 6.74 -7.81
N ASN A 18 -6.84 7.23 -9.01
CA ASN A 18 -8.17 7.15 -9.62
C ASN A 18 -8.49 5.79 -10.27
N ASN A 19 -7.56 4.81 -10.22
CA ASN A 19 -7.69 3.52 -10.89
C ASN A 19 -7.97 3.64 -12.41
N THR A 20 -7.50 4.72 -13.05
CA THR A 20 -7.67 4.98 -14.49
C THR A 20 -6.39 4.64 -15.27
N LEU A 21 -5.63 3.66 -14.79
CA LEU A 21 -4.41 3.23 -15.46
C LEU A 21 -4.75 2.61 -16.83
N PRO A 22 -3.90 2.80 -17.84
CA PRO A 22 -4.06 2.16 -19.14
C PRO A 22 -4.22 0.63 -18.99
N SER A 23 -5.21 0.04 -19.66
CA SER A 23 -5.54 -1.39 -19.52
C SER A 23 -4.40 -2.32 -19.91
N ASN A 24 -3.58 -1.93 -20.90
CA ASN A 24 -2.36 -2.63 -21.30
C ASN A 24 -1.32 -2.68 -20.17
N TRP A 25 -1.24 -1.67 -19.32
CA TRP A 25 -0.32 -1.68 -18.19
C TRP A 25 -0.70 -2.76 -17.16
N ILE A 26 -2.01 -2.88 -16.90
CA ILE A 26 -2.56 -3.86 -15.96
C ILE A 26 -2.35 -5.29 -16.48
N SER A 27 -2.46 -5.54 -17.79
CA SER A 27 -2.24 -6.87 -18.36
C SER A 27 -0.76 -7.24 -18.52
N ASP A 28 0.08 -6.28 -18.88
CA ASP A 28 1.43 -6.60 -19.38
C ASP A 28 2.51 -6.34 -18.32
N THR A 29 2.34 -5.28 -17.52
CA THR A 29 3.39 -4.80 -16.59
C THR A 29 3.10 -5.21 -15.16
N LEU A 30 1.85 -5.10 -14.72
CA LEU A 30 1.47 -5.41 -13.34
C LEU A 30 1.83 -6.84 -12.92
N PRO A 31 1.61 -7.90 -13.74
CA PRO A 31 1.97 -9.26 -13.33
C PRO A 31 3.49 -9.44 -13.13
N ILE A 32 4.30 -8.81 -13.98
CA ILE A 32 5.76 -8.84 -13.86
C ILE A 32 6.20 -8.12 -12.59
N PHE A 33 5.59 -6.97 -12.29
CA PHE A 33 5.87 -6.24 -11.06
C PHE A 33 5.45 -7.04 -9.81
N ALA A 34 4.25 -7.62 -9.82
CA ALA A 34 3.71 -8.42 -8.73
C ALA A 34 4.60 -9.63 -8.43
N ALA A 35 5.03 -10.37 -9.45
CA ALA A 35 5.92 -11.52 -9.29
C ALA A 35 7.27 -11.13 -8.67
N ASN A 36 7.86 -10.02 -9.11
CA ASN A 36 9.12 -9.51 -8.52
C ASN A 36 8.93 -9.08 -7.06
N LEU A 37 7.82 -8.39 -6.76
CA LEU A 37 7.49 -7.96 -5.40
C LEU A 37 7.24 -9.16 -4.48
N GLN A 38 6.52 -10.18 -4.96
CA GLN A 38 6.27 -11.43 -4.24
C GLN A 38 7.58 -12.13 -3.87
N GLN A 39 8.55 -12.20 -4.80
CA GLN A 39 9.86 -12.75 -4.51
C GLN A 39 10.61 -11.94 -3.43
N GLN A 40 10.54 -10.61 -3.48
CA GLN A 40 11.17 -9.76 -2.46
C GLN A 40 10.51 -9.93 -1.08
N ILE A 41 9.18 -10.02 -1.03
CA ILE A 41 8.43 -10.26 0.21
C ILE A 41 8.83 -11.62 0.79
N ASN A 42 8.85 -12.69 -0.01
CA ASN A 42 9.26 -14.01 0.47
C ASN A 42 10.68 -14.03 1.06
N ARG A 43 11.63 -13.33 0.43
CA ARG A 43 12.99 -13.19 0.98
C ARG A 43 12.99 -12.46 2.32
N ALA A 44 12.22 -11.37 2.44
CA ALA A 44 12.08 -10.64 3.69
C ALA A 44 11.45 -11.50 4.79
N LEU A 45 10.41 -12.29 4.47
CA LEU A 45 9.77 -13.23 5.41
C LEU A 45 10.75 -14.30 5.87
N GLN A 46 11.50 -14.91 4.95
CA GLN A 46 12.53 -15.90 5.30
C GLN A 46 13.60 -15.30 6.22
N MET A 47 14.05 -14.08 5.93
CA MET A 47 15.02 -13.37 6.75
C MET A 47 14.47 -13.07 8.15
N TYR A 48 13.21 -12.62 8.23
CA TYR A 48 12.51 -12.38 9.50
C TYR A 48 12.42 -13.66 10.34
N MET A 49 11.90 -14.75 9.78
CA MET A 49 11.74 -16.03 10.48
C MET A 49 13.09 -16.59 10.96
N SER A 50 14.12 -16.52 10.12
CA SER A 50 15.47 -16.98 10.47
C SER A 50 16.13 -16.14 11.56
N THR A 51 15.98 -14.81 11.49
CA THR A 51 16.63 -13.89 12.43
C THR A 51 15.94 -13.85 13.79
N MET A 52 14.60 -13.86 13.79
CA MET A 52 13.79 -13.73 15.00
C MET A 52 13.39 -15.08 15.60
N GLN A 53 13.73 -16.19 14.95
CA GLN A 53 13.22 -17.54 15.28
C GLN A 53 11.69 -17.56 15.41
N ALA A 54 11.04 -16.76 14.58
CA ALA A 54 9.60 -16.53 14.60
C ALA A 54 8.90 -17.42 13.56
N GLU A 55 7.62 -17.71 13.82
CA GLU A 55 6.77 -18.37 12.84
C GLU A 55 6.46 -17.45 11.65
N ARG A 56 5.92 -18.06 10.59
CA ARG A 56 5.47 -17.33 9.41
C ARG A 56 4.32 -16.39 9.80
N PRO A 57 4.35 -15.11 9.42
CA PRO A 57 3.25 -14.19 9.69
C PRO A 57 1.94 -14.68 9.07
N GLU A 58 0.86 -14.55 9.82
CA GLU A 58 -0.50 -14.88 9.37
C GLU A 58 -1.09 -13.80 8.45
N LYS A 59 -0.55 -12.58 8.54
CA LYS A 59 -1.07 -11.40 7.85
C LYS A 59 0.01 -10.41 7.45
N ILE A 60 -0.20 -9.80 6.28
CA ILE A 60 0.60 -8.70 5.73
C ILE A 60 -0.29 -7.47 5.62
N VAL A 61 0.23 -6.34 6.07
CA VAL A 61 -0.42 -5.04 5.97
C VAL A 61 0.35 -4.19 4.95
N VAL A 62 -0.32 -3.75 3.89
CA VAL A 62 0.29 -3.00 2.78
C VAL A 62 -0.14 -1.55 2.83
N THR A 63 0.80 -0.64 2.59
CA THR A 63 0.57 0.81 2.57
C THR A 63 1.36 1.44 1.43
N GLY A 64 1.12 2.72 1.14
CA GLY A 64 1.80 3.46 0.07
C GLY A 64 1.20 3.20 -1.31
N ALA A 65 1.93 3.55 -2.37
CA ALA A 65 1.43 3.56 -3.74
C ALA A 65 1.07 2.16 -4.28
N GLY A 66 1.67 1.09 -3.77
CA GLY A 66 1.26 -0.27 -4.14
C GLY A 66 -0.13 -0.63 -3.61
N ALA A 67 -0.52 -0.09 -2.45
CA ALA A 67 -1.79 -0.40 -1.81
C ALA A 67 -2.99 0.28 -2.47
N VAL A 68 -2.78 1.30 -3.32
CA VAL A 68 -3.86 1.93 -4.09
C VAL A 68 -4.20 1.17 -5.38
N ILE A 69 -3.50 0.06 -5.67
CA ILE A 69 -3.75 -0.80 -6.83
C ILE A 69 -4.44 -2.08 -6.34
N PRO A 70 -5.78 -2.20 -6.38
CA PRO A 70 -6.48 -3.35 -5.80
C PRO A 70 -6.03 -4.69 -6.39
N ALA A 71 -5.85 -4.74 -7.71
CA ALA A 71 -5.37 -5.94 -8.40
C ALA A 71 -4.00 -6.43 -7.89
N LEU A 72 -3.12 -5.52 -7.45
CA LEU A 72 -1.84 -5.92 -6.87
C LEU A 72 -2.03 -6.63 -5.52
N VAL A 73 -2.90 -6.08 -4.67
CA VAL A 73 -3.19 -6.63 -3.34
C VAL A 73 -3.79 -8.04 -3.49
N ASP A 74 -4.74 -8.20 -4.41
CA ASP A 74 -5.36 -9.49 -4.70
C ASP A 74 -4.35 -10.51 -5.22
N THR A 75 -3.49 -10.13 -6.18
CA THR A 75 -2.43 -11.00 -6.69
C THR A 75 -1.45 -11.41 -5.60
N LEU A 76 -1.01 -10.47 -4.75
CA LEU A 76 -0.09 -10.78 -3.65
C LEU A 76 -0.72 -11.74 -2.65
N GLN A 77 -1.99 -11.57 -2.30
CA GLN A 77 -2.69 -12.48 -1.40
C GLN A 77 -2.76 -13.89 -1.95
N GLN A 78 -3.12 -14.03 -3.24
CA GLN A 78 -3.18 -15.32 -3.92
C GLN A 78 -1.80 -15.99 -3.99
N ASP A 79 -0.76 -15.25 -4.40
CA ASP A 79 0.57 -15.82 -4.66
C ASP A 79 1.36 -16.10 -3.38
N LEU A 80 1.11 -15.35 -2.30
CA LEU A 80 1.77 -15.55 -1.02
C LEU A 80 1.04 -16.59 -0.16
N GLY A 81 -0.28 -16.75 -0.32
CA GLY A 81 -1.10 -17.59 0.56
C GLY A 81 -1.12 -17.10 2.01
N ILE A 82 -0.99 -15.77 2.20
CA ILE A 82 -1.07 -15.07 3.49
C ILE A 82 -2.15 -14.01 3.33
N GLU A 83 -2.92 -13.70 4.37
CA GLU A 83 -3.87 -12.60 4.33
C GLU A 83 -3.14 -11.28 4.03
N VAL A 84 -3.61 -10.51 3.06
CA VAL A 84 -3.04 -9.20 2.71
C VAL A 84 -4.12 -8.14 2.81
N GLU A 85 -3.94 -7.16 3.69
CA GLU A 85 -4.87 -6.04 3.83
C GLU A 85 -4.23 -4.69 3.49
N VAL A 86 -5.05 -3.76 3.02
CA VAL A 86 -4.64 -2.36 2.83
C VAL A 86 -4.76 -1.59 4.14
N PHE A 87 -3.66 -0.98 4.55
CA PHE A 87 -3.63 -0.14 5.75
C PHE A 87 -4.42 1.14 5.56
N ASN A 88 -5.37 1.40 6.47
CA ASN A 88 -6.02 2.69 6.59
C ASN A 88 -5.58 3.38 7.89
N PRO A 89 -4.71 4.42 7.84
CA PRO A 89 -4.29 5.15 9.03
C PRO A 89 -5.42 5.94 9.72
N PHE A 90 -6.55 6.14 9.06
CA PHE A 90 -7.67 6.96 9.56
C PHE A 90 -8.78 6.16 10.23
N THR A 91 -8.66 4.82 10.35
CA THR A 91 -9.69 3.94 10.94
C THR A 91 -10.17 4.42 12.32
N ASN A 92 -9.27 4.95 13.13
CA ASN A 92 -9.55 5.43 14.48
C ASN A 92 -9.43 6.96 14.62
N ILE A 93 -9.47 7.71 13.51
CA ILE A 93 -9.36 9.16 13.48
C ILE A 93 -10.67 9.76 13.02
N LYS A 94 -11.18 10.76 13.76
CA LYS A 94 -12.38 11.50 13.32
C LYS A 94 -12.01 12.39 12.14
N ILE A 95 -12.55 12.07 10.97
CA ILE A 95 -12.44 12.89 9.77
C ILE A 95 -13.42 14.07 9.90
N SER A 96 -12.96 15.28 9.58
CA SER A 96 -13.78 16.49 9.60
C SER A 96 -14.86 16.45 8.51
N ASP A 97 -16.08 16.90 8.82
CA ASP A 97 -17.21 16.97 7.88
C ASP A 97 -16.95 17.89 6.68
N LYS A 98 -15.89 18.71 6.74
CA LYS A 98 -15.44 19.57 5.62
C LYS A 98 -14.70 18.79 4.53
N LEU A 99 -14.30 17.54 4.79
CA LEU A 99 -13.55 16.70 3.85
C LEU A 99 -14.46 15.66 3.21
N ASN A 100 -14.21 15.37 1.94
CA ASN A 100 -14.83 14.23 1.29
C ASN A 100 -14.22 12.93 1.83
N THR A 101 -14.99 12.21 2.63
CA THR A 101 -14.52 11.01 3.33
C THR A 101 -14.10 9.90 2.36
N GLU A 102 -14.76 9.77 1.21
CA GLU A 102 -14.42 8.74 0.21
C GLU A 102 -13.07 9.05 -0.46
N GLN A 103 -12.83 10.31 -0.82
CA GLN A 103 -11.52 10.74 -1.34
C GLN A 103 -10.40 10.51 -0.32
N VAL A 104 -10.67 10.80 0.97
CA VAL A 104 -9.70 10.57 2.04
C VAL A 104 -9.37 9.07 2.18
N LYS A 105 -10.38 8.19 2.13
CA LYS A 105 -10.17 6.73 2.18
C LYS A 105 -9.34 6.23 0.98
N GLN A 106 -9.60 6.76 -0.21
CA GLN A 106 -8.91 6.36 -1.44
C GLN A 106 -7.39 6.65 -1.38
N VAL A 107 -7.00 7.76 -0.77
CA VAL A 107 -5.58 8.13 -0.61
C VAL A 107 -5.01 7.73 0.76
N ALA A 108 -5.81 7.16 1.65
CA ALA A 108 -5.43 6.83 3.02
C ALA A 108 -4.12 6.03 3.14
N PRO A 109 -3.88 4.94 2.38
CA PRO A 109 -2.62 4.21 2.48
C PRO A 109 -1.40 5.03 2.06
N LEU A 110 -1.54 6.08 1.24
CA LEU A 110 -0.44 6.98 0.88
C LEU A 110 -0.01 7.86 2.06
N LEU A 111 -0.93 8.10 2.99
CA LEU A 111 -0.76 9.03 4.08
C LEU A 111 -0.28 8.37 5.38
N ALA A 112 0.04 7.07 5.39
CA ALA A 112 0.45 6.36 6.60
C ALA A 112 1.63 7.01 7.33
N ILE A 113 2.66 7.44 6.59
CA ILE A 113 3.82 8.14 7.18
C ILE A 113 3.42 9.51 7.73
N ALA A 114 2.67 10.30 6.96
CA ALA A 114 2.21 11.63 7.38
C ALA A 114 1.30 11.55 8.62
N ALA A 115 0.38 10.57 8.64
CA ALA A 115 -0.49 10.29 9.77
C ALA A 115 0.31 9.86 11.01
N GLY A 116 1.31 9.00 10.84
CA GLY A 116 2.23 8.61 11.93
C GLY A 116 3.00 9.80 12.49
N LEU A 117 3.54 10.67 11.63
CA LEU A 117 4.24 11.89 12.05
C LEU A 117 3.31 12.86 12.79
N ALA A 118 2.09 13.07 12.29
CA ALA A 118 1.09 13.92 12.94
C ALA A 118 0.67 13.36 14.31
N SER A 119 0.53 12.03 14.42
CA SER A 119 0.12 11.36 15.67
C SER A 119 1.14 11.52 16.80
N ARG A 120 2.44 11.69 16.49
CA ARG A 120 3.49 11.91 17.50
C ARG A 120 3.26 13.16 18.35
N GLY A 121 2.56 14.19 17.83
CA GLY A 121 2.21 15.39 18.59
C GLY A 121 0.96 15.25 19.47
N MET A 122 0.19 14.17 19.29
CA MET A 122 -1.08 13.93 19.96
C MET A 122 -0.99 13.00 21.17
N SER A 123 0.17 12.36 21.39
CA SER A 123 0.43 11.64 22.65
C SER A 123 0.39 12.63 23.81
N ARG A 124 -0.59 12.45 24.69
CA ARG A 124 -0.72 13.15 25.97
C ARG A 124 0.56 12.89 26.76
N TRP A 125 1.41 13.90 26.88
CA TRP A 125 2.46 13.90 27.91
C TRP A 125 1.73 13.75 29.25
N HIS A 126 2.07 12.71 30.02
CA HIS A 126 1.49 12.47 31.33
C HIS A 126 1.66 13.72 32.22
N MET A 127 0.55 14.12 32.85
CA MET A 127 0.52 14.82 34.13
C MET A 127 0.97 13.87 35.24
#